data_AF-A0A7C4IL14-F1
#
_entry.id   AF-A0A7C4IL14-F1
#
_cell.length_a   1.000
_cell.length_b   1.000
_cell.length_c   1.000
_cell.angle_alpha   90.00
_cell.angle_beta   90.00
_cell.angle_gamma   90.00
#
_symmetry.space_group_name_H-M   'P 1'
#
loop_
_entity.id
_entity.type
_entity.pdbx_description
1 polymer ?
#
loop_
_entity_poly.entity_id
_entity_poly.type
_entity_poly.pdbx_seq_one_letter_code
_entity_poly.pdbx_strand_id
1 'polypeptide(L)'
;MPRAEIERLQWLYNQFRELGRPPGLFHATRVRLDGEPCGSDGLSLGWEEFLPGTKPFEFSCFETAAGPDHQQGCFYGKRSKLQDYTPLAVEAIGLCRPGVCPTLDHHRNARPDRDQWTIGLYSAANMLEWDIAIDSHGSGPYAAYQIDSKDALAAVAGTREKDRLQQYLATLAGMFRQENRDPPRFMYAAIATDVCAASAQRIQAEIRDLQAGKYDLPRDVILPGSATLQPLKQDGAATVAPPGGSADGSRKTGGEETIADPWPPDEGWHFRGATFAFRKRTGRVGRNAMRLLRTFVDRYRRLSKDEIKQVVWSDSLVTDEQVRGVLQEIRDALRQAFGLRGQNPVPHDGWGEQAVWWVDKDMLTKTGNAARKGTRK
;
A
#
# COMPACT_ATOMS: atom_id res chain seq x y z
N MET A 1 -3.83 -8.94 20.94
CA MET A 1 -3.33 -7.55 20.92
C MET A 1 -3.27 -6.96 22.32
N PRO A 2 -2.41 -5.98 22.58
CA PRO A 2 -2.47 -5.11 23.75
C PRO A 2 -3.83 -4.41 23.87
N ARG A 3 -4.36 -4.29 25.08
CA ARG A 3 -5.60 -3.55 25.41
C ARG A 3 -5.64 -2.13 24.80
N ALA A 4 -4.49 -1.48 24.71
CA ALA A 4 -4.34 -0.14 24.13
C ALA A 4 -4.71 -0.07 22.63
N GLU A 5 -4.48 -1.13 21.85
CA GLU A 5 -4.83 -1.17 20.42
C GLU A 5 -6.35 -1.27 20.22
N ILE A 6 -7.03 -2.07 21.05
CA ILE A 6 -8.50 -2.17 21.04
C ILE A 6 -9.12 -0.82 21.44
N GLU A 7 -8.59 -0.17 22.47
CA GLU A 7 -9.04 1.17 22.89
C GLU A 7 -8.84 2.20 21.77
N ARG A 8 -7.73 2.11 21.01
CA ARG A 8 -7.48 3.01 19.87
C ARG A 8 -8.41 2.75 18.69
N LEU A 9 -8.66 1.49 18.36
CA LEU A 9 -9.65 1.11 17.34
C LEU A 9 -11.06 1.57 17.74
N GLN A 10 -11.42 1.45 19.02
CA GLN A 10 -12.71 1.93 19.53
C GLN A 10 -12.85 3.46 19.40
N TRP A 11 -11.77 4.19 19.64
CA TRP A 11 -11.73 5.63 19.38
C TRP A 11 -11.93 5.95 17.89
N LEU A 12 -11.20 5.28 16.99
CA LEU A 12 -11.36 5.46 15.54
C LEU A 12 -12.79 5.16 15.08
N TYR A 13 -13.38 4.08 15.56
CA TYR A 13 -14.78 3.73 15.29
C TYR A 13 -15.73 4.89 15.60
N ASN A 14 -15.58 5.52 16.77
CA ASN A 14 -16.41 6.65 17.17
C ASN A 14 -16.19 7.85 16.24
N GLN A 15 -14.94 8.16 15.88
CA GLN A 15 -14.61 9.26 14.97
C GLN A 15 -15.24 9.06 13.59
N PHE A 16 -15.15 7.86 13.01
CA PHE A 16 -15.80 7.57 11.73
C PHE A 16 -17.33 7.66 11.81
N ARG A 17 -17.93 7.22 12.93
CA ARG A 17 -19.38 7.35 13.13
C ARG A 17 -19.85 8.80 13.23
N GLU A 18 -19.07 9.64 13.88
CA GLU A 18 -19.35 11.08 13.99
C GLU A 18 -19.21 11.76 12.63
N LEU A 19 -18.15 11.47 11.89
CA LEU A 19 -17.88 12.06 10.58
C LEU A 19 -18.91 11.64 9.52
N GLY A 20 -19.43 10.41 9.59
CA GLY A 20 -20.45 9.86 8.69
C GLY A 20 -21.86 10.43 8.88
N ARG A 21 -22.05 11.44 9.75
CA ARG A 21 -23.35 12.11 9.96
C ARG A 21 -23.39 13.48 9.26
N PRO A 22 -24.52 13.86 8.64
CA PRO A 22 -25.58 12.97 8.16
C PRO A 22 -25.05 12.01 7.07
N PRO A 23 -25.73 10.87 6.86
CA PRO A 23 -25.36 9.91 5.83
C PRO A 23 -25.48 10.51 4.43
N GLY A 24 -24.63 10.07 3.51
CA GLY A 24 -24.66 10.41 2.10
C GLY A 24 -23.64 9.58 1.32
N LEU A 25 -23.74 9.54 0.00
CA LEU A 25 -22.76 8.85 -0.81
C LEU A 25 -21.44 9.64 -0.81
N PHE A 26 -20.33 8.95 -0.55
CA PHE A 26 -19.00 9.56 -0.48
C PHE A 26 -18.05 9.11 -1.56
N HIS A 27 -18.23 7.90 -2.09
CA HIS A 27 -17.31 7.32 -3.05
C HIS A 27 -18.00 6.33 -3.98
N ALA A 28 -17.71 6.43 -5.26
CA ALA A 28 -18.01 5.39 -6.24
C ALA A 28 -16.74 5.04 -6.99
N THR A 29 -16.63 3.78 -7.39
CA THR A 29 -15.55 3.28 -8.23
C THR A 29 -16.15 2.62 -9.46
N ARG A 30 -15.35 2.53 -10.51
CA ARG A 30 -15.73 1.86 -11.75
C ARG A 30 -14.54 1.21 -12.44
N VAL A 31 -14.86 0.26 -13.31
CA VAL A 31 -13.93 -0.38 -14.22
C VAL A 31 -14.47 -0.24 -15.63
N ARG A 32 -13.58 -0.06 -16.60
CA ARG A 32 -13.97 0.11 -18.00
C ARG A 32 -14.15 -1.25 -18.71
N LEU A 33 -15.20 -1.37 -19.51
CA LEU A 33 -15.52 -2.61 -20.23
C LEU A 33 -15.03 -2.62 -21.68
N ASP A 34 -14.82 -1.45 -22.29
CA ASP A 34 -14.52 -1.31 -23.71
C ASP A 34 -13.04 -1.54 -24.08
N GLY A 35 -12.14 -1.68 -23.09
CA GLY A 35 -10.73 -2.02 -23.29
C GLY A 35 -9.86 -0.91 -23.89
N GLU A 36 -10.45 0.20 -24.31
CA GLU A 36 -9.75 1.36 -24.85
C GLU A 36 -8.96 2.08 -23.71
N PRO A 37 -7.88 2.83 -23.97
CA PRO A 37 -7.17 3.59 -22.95
C PRO A 37 -7.94 4.84 -22.51
N CYS A 38 -7.78 5.29 -21.27
CA CYS A 38 -8.31 6.58 -20.84
C CYS A 38 -7.39 7.70 -21.32
N GLY A 39 -7.89 8.59 -22.16
CA GLY A 39 -7.25 9.90 -22.35
C GLY A 39 -7.30 10.72 -21.05
N SER A 40 -6.54 11.82 -21.00
CA SER A 40 -6.48 12.75 -19.86
C SER A 40 -7.85 13.25 -19.38
N ASP A 41 -8.82 13.33 -20.29
CA ASP A 41 -10.16 13.84 -20.01
C ASP A 41 -11.12 12.75 -19.50
N GLY A 42 -10.71 11.48 -19.57
CA GLY A 42 -11.55 10.31 -19.34
C GLY A 42 -11.97 10.07 -17.88
N LEU A 43 -11.25 10.62 -16.91
CA LEU A 43 -11.56 10.42 -15.48
C LEU A 43 -12.88 11.06 -15.05
N SER A 44 -13.32 12.12 -15.75
CA SER A 44 -14.49 12.90 -15.37
C SER A 44 -15.80 12.50 -16.07
N LEU A 45 -15.72 11.73 -17.15
CA LEU A 45 -16.86 11.38 -18.02
C LEU A 45 -17.58 10.12 -17.54
N GLY A 46 -18.89 10.00 -17.70
CA GLY A 46 -19.67 8.78 -17.49
C GLY A 46 -20.27 8.61 -16.09
N TRP A 47 -19.82 9.36 -15.08
CA TRP A 47 -20.38 9.26 -13.72
C TRP A 47 -21.86 9.64 -13.65
N GLU A 48 -22.31 10.48 -14.58
CA GLU A 48 -23.71 10.86 -14.81
C GLU A 48 -24.59 9.68 -15.27
N GLU A 49 -24.00 8.65 -15.89
CA GLU A 49 -24.71 7.42 -16.26
C GLU A 49 -25.11 6.62 -15.02
N PHE A 50 -24.31 6.72 -13.95
CA PHE A 50 -24.51 6.00 -12.70
C PHE A 50 -25.37 6.81 -11.71
N LEU A 51 -25.03 8.09 -11.49
CA LEU A 51 -25.68 8.95 -10.50
C LEU A 51 -25.99 10.34 -11.09
N PRO A 52 -27.06 10.47 -11.88
CA PRO A 52 -27.44 11.73 -12.49
C PRO A 52 -27.74 12.78 -11.42
N GLY A 53 -27.35 14.03 -11.68
CA GLY A 53 -27.57 15.15 -10.78
C GLY A 53 -26.60 15.23 -9.59
N THR A 54 -25.74 14.22 -9.39
CA THR A 54 -24.70 14.27 -8.35
C THR A 54 -23.35 14.59 -9.00
N LYS A 55 -22.73 15.71 -8.60
CA LYS A 55 -21.43 16.13 -9.14
C LYS A 55 -20.28 15.60 -8.27
N PRO A 56 -19.34 14.82 -8.84
CA PRO A 56 -18.10 14.51 -8.15
C PRO A 56 -17.28 15.78 -7.93
N PHE A 57 -16.52 15.84 -6.85
CA PHE A 57 -15.62 16.98 -6.56
C PHE A 57 -14.12 16.63 -6.67
N GLU A 58 -13.80 15.34 -6.74
CA GLU A 58 -12.43 14.81 -6.86
C GLU A 58 -12.49 13.43 -7.53
N PHE A 59 -11.46 13.09 -8.29
CA PHE A 59 -11.30 11.83 -9.01
C PHE A 59 -10.00 11.16 -8.59
N SER A 60 -10.01 9.83 -8.56
CA SER A 60 -8.84 9.00 -8.30
C SER A 60 -8.70 7.95 -9.40
N CYS A 61 -7.46 7.52 -9.61
CA CYS A 61 -7.13 6.48 -10.57
C CYS A 61 -6.22 5.47 -9.89
N PHE A 62 -6.48 4.19 -10.14
CA PHE A 62 -5.81 3.08 -9.50
C PHE A 62 -5.15 2.20 -10.56
N GLU A 63 -3.85 1.97 -10.40
CA GLU A 63 -3.16 0.94 -11.17
C GLU A 63 -3.64 -0.44 -10.71
N THR A 64 -4.11 -1.24 -11.66
CA THR A 64 -4.45 -2.64 -11.41
C THR A 64 -3.52 -3.54 -12.22
N ALA A 65 -3.59 -4.85 -11.96
CA ALA A 65 -2.85 -5.82 -12.77
C ALA A 65 -3.19 -5.76 -14.27
N ALA A 66 -4.36 -5.22 -14.63
CA ALA A 66 -4.76 -5.04 -16.02
C ALA A 66 -4.12 -3.83 -16.70
N GLY A 67 -3.53 -2.90 -15.94
CA GLY A 67 -2.76 -1.76 -16.44
C GLY A 67 -3.06 -0.46 -15.68
N PRO A 68 -2.35 0.62 -16.02
CA PRO A 68 -2.72 1.96 -15.58
C PRO A 68 -4.11 2.31 -16.12
N ASP A 69 -4.91 3.02 -15.32
CA ASP A 69 -6.25 3.52 -15.67
C ASP A 69 -7.41 2.53 -15.75
N HIS A 70 -7.23 1.28 -15.32
CA HIS A 70 -8.31 0.29 -15.36
C HIS A 70 -9.37 0.48 -14.28
N GLN A 71 -8.99 1.00 -13.11
CA GLN A 71 -9.92 1.26 -12.03
C GLN A 71 -9.89 2.74 -11.67
N GLN A 72 -11.08 3.33 -11.57
CA GLN A 72 -11.26 4.77 -11.37
C GLN A 72 -12.21 4.99 -10.22
N GLY A 73 -11.92 5.98 -9.39
CA GLY A 73 -12.78 6.39 -8.29
C GLY A 73 -13.21 7.85 -8.44
N CYS A 74 -14.30 8.20 -7.78
CA CYS A 74 -14.66 9.59 -7.58
C CYS A 74 -15.31 9.79 -6.21
N PHE A 75 -15.22 11.03 -5.73
CA PHE A 75 -15.74 11.44 -4.42
C PHE A 75 -16.89 12.43 -4.56
N TYR A 76 -17.89 12.26 -3.69
CA TYR A 76 -19.10 13.07 -3.64
C TYR A 76 -19.27 13.78 -2.29
N GLY A 77 -20.06 14.85 -2.28
CA GLY A 77 -20.34 15.60 -1.05
C GLY A 77 -19.34 16.72 -0.77
N LYS A 78 -19.09 17.00 0.53
CA LYS A 78 -18.24 18.12 0.96
C LYS A 78 -16.77 17.69 1.01
N ARG A 79 -15.90 18.43 0.30
CA ARG A 79 -14.44 18.22 0.33
C ARG A 79 -13.84 18.22 1.74
N SER A 80 -14.37 19.02 2.67
CA SER A 80 -13.89 19.07 4.06
C SER A 80 -14.00 17.72 4.78
N LYS A 81 -15.10 16.97 4.54
CA LYS A 81 -15.26 15.64 5.13
C LYS A 81 -14.20 14.67 4.64
N LEU A 82 -13.73 14.80 3.40
CA LEU A 82 -12.64 13.99 2.87
C LEU A 82 -11.29 14.35 3.54
N GLN A 83 -11.08 15.64 3.85
CA GLN A 83 -9.89 16.09 4.59
C GLN A 83 -9.86 15.52 6.00
N ASP A 84 -11.01 15.46 6.68
CA ASP A 84 -11.15 14.91 8.04
C ASP A 84 -11.07 13.37 8.04
N TYR A 85 -11.60 12.72 7.01
CA TYR A 85 -11.58 11.26 6.85
C TYR A 85 -10.17 10.71 6.66
N THR A 86 -9.37 11.40 5.85
CA THR A 86 -8.05 10.94 5.41
C THR A 86 -7.11 10.54 6.57
N PRO A 87 -6.85 11.40 7.59
CA PRO A 87 -5.97 11.02 8.69
C PRO A 87 -6.52 9.84 9.51
N LEU A 88 -7.84 9.73 9.66
CA LEU A 88 -8.47 8.59 10.35
C LEU A 88 -8.27 7.28 9.58
N ALA A 89 -8.40 7.34 8.24
CA ALA A 89 -8.19 6.18 7.37
C ALA A 89 -6.73 5.71 7.41
N VAL A 90 -5.78 6.63 7.29
CA VAL A 90 -4.34 6.34 7.40
C VAL A 90 -4.02 5.64 8.72
N GLU A 91 -4.58 6.14 9.82
CA GLU A 91 -4.37 5.53 11.13
C GLU A 91 -5.02 4.16 11.25
N ALA A 92 -6.23 3.98 10.71
CA ALA A 92 -6.91 2.69 10.69
C ALA A 92 -6.11 1.63 9.91
N ILE A 93 -5.48 1.99 8.79
CA ILE A 93 -4.59 1.10 8.02
C ILE A 93 -3.46 0.56 8.91
N GLY A 94 -2.86 1.41 9.73
CA GLY A 94 -1.74 1.02 10.61
C GLY A 94 -2.13 0.12 11.78
N LEU A 95 -3.42 0.09 12.15
CA LEU A 95 -3.93 -0.66 13.30
C LEU A 95 -4.68 -1.94 12.92
N CYS A 96 -5.23 -2.01 11.70
CA CYS A 96 -5.94 -3.19 11.22
C CYS A 96 -4.97 -4.29 10.74
N ARG A 97 -5.39 -5.56 10.78
CA ARG A 97 -4.56 -6.69 10.34
C ARG A 97 -4.11 -6.58 8.86
N PRO A 98 -2.92 -7.09 8.49
CA PRO A 98 -2.57 -7.33 7.09
C PRO A 98 -3.61 -8.24 6.42
N GLY A 99 -4.05 -7.90 5.20
CA GLY A 99 -5.10 -8.64 4.48
C GLY A 99 -6.53 -8.17 4.76
N VAL A 100 -6.74 -7.40 5.82
CA VAL A 100 -7.95 -6.60 6.06
C VAL A 100 -7.92 -5.31 5.23
N CYS A 101 -6.72 -4.79 5.00
CA CYS A 101 -6.42 -3.75 4.04
C CYS A 101 -5.69 -4.42 2.88
N PRO A 102 -6.21 -4.43 1.63
CA PRO A 102 -5.51 -5.00 0.52
C PRO A 102 -4.45 -4.02 0.01
N THR A 103 -3.51 -3.59 0.86
CA THR A 103 -2.34 -2.85 0.41
C THR A 103 -1.04 -3.38 1.01
N LEU A 104 -0.08 -3.57 0.11
CA LEU A 104 1.30 -3.97 0.38
C LEU A 104 2.23 -2.75 0.44
N ASP A 105 1.69 -1.54 0.50
CA ASP A 105 2.47 -0.32 0.30
C ASP A 105 2.34 0.65 1.49
N HIS A 106 3.48 1.02 2.07
CA HIS A 106 3.64 1.68 3.38
C HIS A 106 4.00 3.17 3.21
N HIS A 107 3.51 3.81 2.15
CA HIS A 107 3.89 5.17 1.79
C HIS A 107 3.04 6.21 2.53
N ARG A 108 3.67 7.05 3.36
CA ARG A 108 3.09 8.12 4.20
C ARG A 108 2.38 9.28 3.46
N ASN A 109 1.80 9.05 2.30
CA ASN A 109 1.04 10.07 1.58
C ASN A 109 -0.45 9.88 1.89
N ALA A 110 -1.01 10.86 2.58
CA ALA A 110 -2.40 10.90 3.01
C ALA A 110 -3.42 10.55 1.89
N ARG A 111 -3.18 10.98 0.65
CA ARG A 111 -4.08 10.71 -0.49
C ARG A 111 -4.01 9.26 -1.03
N PRO A 112 -2.84 8.73 -1.43
CA PRO A 112 -2.68 7.32 -1.77
C PRO A 112 -3.22 6.37 -0.70
N ASP A 113 -2.90 6.61 0.58
CA ASP A 113 -3.34 5.75 1.69
C ASP A 113 -4.88 5.74 1.84
N ARG A 114 -5.51 6.92 1.74
CA ARG A 114 -6.97 7.08 1.75
C ARG A 114 -7.64 6.30 0.62
N ASP A 115 -7.14 6.48 -0.60
CA ASP A 115 -7.69 5.88 -1.81
C ASP A 115 -7.56 4.35 -1.73
N GLN A 116 -6.40 3.88 -1.28
CA GLN A 116 -6.10 2.47 -1.01
C GLN A 116 -7.01 1.83 0.04
N TRP A 117 -7.20 2.47 1.20
CA TRP A 117 -8.14 1.99 2.22
C TRP A 117 -9.57 1.95 1.69
N THR A 118 -9.97 2.96 0.93
CA THR A 118 -11.31 3.04 0.33
C THR A 118 -11.55 1.91 -0.66
N ILE A 119 -10.56 1.56 -1.51
CA ILE A 119 -10.62 0.34 -2.34
C ILE A 119 -10.71 -0.92 -1.48
N GLY A 120 -9.99 -0.96 -0.37
CA GLY A 120 -10.07 -2.05 0.59
C GLY A 120 -11.48 -2.35 1.08
N LEU A 121 -12.32 -1.32 1.22
CA LEU A 121 -13.73 -1.46 1.63
C LEU A 121 -14.59 -2.18 0.57
N TYR A 122 -14.18 -2.23 -0.70
CA TYR A 122 -14.89 -3.00 -1.73
C TYR A 122 -14.48 -4.48 -1.70
N SER A 123 -13.19 -4.79 -1.53
CA SER A 123 -12.74 -6.18 -1.37
C SER A 123 -13.35 -6.81 -0.13
N ALA A 124 -13.43 -6.00 0.92
CA ALA A 124 -14.17 -6.21 2.15
C ALA A 124 -15.64 -6.59 1.94
N ALA A 125 -16.38 -5.78 1.20
CA ALA A 125 -17.79 -6.05 0.89
C ALA A 125 -17.96 -7.39 0.14
N ASN A 126 -16.99 -7.76 -0.71
CA ASN A 126 -17.01 -9.02 -1.44
C ASN A 126 -16.82 -10.26 -0.54
N MET A 127 -16.22 -10.12 0.66
CA MET A 127 -16.02 -11.24 1.58
C MET A 127 -17.30 -11.68 2.32
N LEU A 128 -18.45 -11.01 2.11
CA LEU A 128 -19.77 -11.25 2.73
C LEU A 128 -19.84 -11.15 4.27
N GLU A 129 -18.73 -11.28 4.99
CA GLU A 129 -18.67 -11.29 6.45
C GLU A 129 -19.00 -9.94 7.10
N TRP A 130 -18.90 -8.83 6.36
CA TRP A 130 -18.91 -7.49 6.93
C TRP A 130 -20.18 -6.68 6.63
N ASP A 131 -21.12 -7.25 5.86
CA ASP A 131 -22.43 -6.64 5.54
C ASP A 131 -22.33 -5.18 5.06
N ILE A 132 -21.23 -4.86 4.37
CA ILE A 132 -21.03 -3.53 3.77
C ILE A 132 -21.94 -3.48 2.55
N ALA A 133 -22.99 -2.67 2.64
CA ALA A 133 -23.94 -2.50 1.55
C ALA A 133 -23.27 -1.84 0.33
N ILE A 134 -23.47 -2.44 -0.84
CA ILE A 134 -22.95 -1.97 -2.13
C ILE A 134 -24.13 -1.66 -3.05
N ASP A 135 -24.07 -0.51 -3.69
CA ASP A 135 -24.93 -0.12 -4.79
C ASP A 135 -24.18 -0.32 -6.12
N SER A 136 -24.62 -1.30 -6.90
CA SER A 136 -24.09 -1.59 -8.23
C SER A 136 -25.00 -1.11 -9.36
N HIS A 137 -26.06 -0.36 -9.06
CA HIS A 137 -27.04 0.06 -10.07
C HIS A 137 -27.13 1.58 -10.20
N GLY A 138 -26.92 2.31 -9.10
CA GLY A 138 -27.09 3.74 -9.06
C GLY A 138 -28.53 4.15 -9.36
N SER A 139 -28.73 5.42 -9.65
CA SER A 139 -30.05 6.00 -9.96
C SER A 139 -30.17 6.48 -11.40
N GLY A 140 -29.16 6.24 -12.23
CA GLY A 140 -29.08 6.71 -13.62
C GLY A 140 -29.51 5.70 -14.67
N PRO A 141 -29.29 6.03 -15.95
CA PRO A 141 -29.53 5.11 -17.07
C PRO A 141 -28.84 3.75 -16.90
N TYR A 142 -27.72 3.71 -16.19
CA TYR A 142 -26.99 2.47 -15.90
C TYR A 142 -27.80 1.42 -15.13
N ALA A 143 -28.80 1.83 -14.34
CA ALA A 143 -29.64 0.89 -13.57
C ALA A 143 -30.39 -0.12 -14.46
N ALA A 144 -30.64 0.22 -15.74
CA ALA A 144 -31.31 -0.65 -16.71
C ALA A 144 -30.49 -1.90 -17.08
N TYR A 145 -29.20 -1.95 -16.76
CA TYR A 145 -28.34 -3.10 -17.05
C TYR A 145 -28.45 -4.23 -16.02
N GLN A 146 -29.03 -3.99 -14.83
CA GLN A 146 -29.31 -5.01 -13.80
C GLN A 146 -28.11 -5.95 -13.49
N ILE A 147 -26.90 -5.42 -13.47
CA ILE A 147 -25.68 -6.19 -13.18
C ILE A 147 -25.65 -6.61 -11.71
N ASP A 148 -25.45 -7.90 -11.44
CA ASP A 148 -25.39 -8.45 -10.08
C ASP A 148 -24.27 -7.77 -9.26
N SER A 149 -24.55 -7.44 -8.00
CA SER A 149 -23.60 -6.71 -7.16
C SER A 149 -22.31 -7.50 -6.90
N LYS A 150 -22.35 -8.84 -6.85
CA LYS A 150 -21.16 -9.68 -6.72
C LYS A 150 -20.30 -9.61 -7.97
N ASP A 151 -20.94 -9.57 -9.11
CA ASP A 151 -20.32 -9.46 -10.43
C ASP A 151 -19.64 -8.08 -10.59
N ALA A 152 -20.32 -7.01 -10.19
CA ALA A 152 -19.74 -5.67 -10.14
C ALA A 152 -18.55 -5.63 -9.16
N LEU A 153 -18.70 -6.20 -7.96
CA LEU A 153 -17.63 -6.25 -6.96
C LEU A 153 -16.45 -7.12 -7.38
N ALA A 154 -16.66 -8.25 -8.05
CA ALA A 154 -15.56 -9.11 -8.50
C ALA A 154 -14.64 -8.37 -9.48
N ALA A 155 -15.21 -7.60 -10.40
CA ALA A 155 -14.43 -6.81 -11.33
C ALA A 155 -13.81 -5.56 -10.71
N VAL A 156 -14.54 -4.88 -9.82
CA VAL A 156 -14.06 -3.65 -9.17
C VAL A 156 -13.05 -3.94 -8.08
N ALA A 157 -13.21 -5.01 -7.31
CA ALA A 157 -12.48 -5.26 -6.07
C ALA A 157 -11.49 -6.43 -6.14
N GLY A 158 -11.56 -7.26 -7.19
CA GLY A 158 -11.25 -8.69 -7.04
C GLY A 158 -10.11 -9.27 -7.86
N THR A 159 -9.64 -8.66 -8.95
CA THR A 159 -8.70 -9.37 -9.84
C THR A 159 -7.33 -8.72 -9.88
N ARG A 160 -6.50 -9.13 -8.90
CA ARG A 160 -5.03 -9.00 -8.99
C ARG A 160 -4.44 -9.82 -10.15
N GLU A 161 -5.23 -10.72 -10.74
CA GLU A 161 -4.88 -11.50 -11.90
C GLU A 161 -5.53 -10.89 -13.15
N LYS A 162 -4.70 -10.25 -13.99
CA LYS A 162 -5.11 -9.63 -15.25
C LYS A 162 -5.96 -10.56 -16.11
N ASP A 163 -5.55 -11.82 -16.24
CA ASP A 163 -6.20 -12.78 -17.13
C ASP A 163 -7.61 -13.14 -16.65
N ARG A 164 -7.80 -13.27 -15.33
CA ARG A 164 -9.13 -13.48 -14.75
C ARG A 164 -10.04 -12.28 -14.94
N LEU A 165 -9.51 -11.05 -14.76
CA LEU A 165 -10.29 -9.84 -15.04
C LEU A 165 -10.72 -9.82 -16.49
N GLN A 166 -9.79 -10.03 -17.42
CA GLN A 166 -10.08 -10.02 -18.86
C GLN A 166 -11.08 -11.10 -19.25
N GLN A 167 -10.95 -12.33 -18.73
CA GLN A 167 -11.90 -13.41 -18.98
C GLN A 167 -13.31 -13.07 -18.46
N TYR A 168 -13.37 -12.46 -17.27
CA TYR A 168 -14.62 -12.03 -16.66
C TYR A 168 -15.29 -10.91 -17.48
N LEU A 169 -14.53 -9.87 -17.85
CA LEU A 169 -15.00 -8.77 -18.70
C LEU A 169 -15.45 -9.28 -20.08
N ALA A 170 -14.73 -10.23 -20.67
CA ALA A 170 -15.11 -10.86 -21.94
C ALA A 170 -16.41 -11.67 -21.82
N THR A 171 -16.64 -12.33 -20.68
CA THR A 171 -17.87 -13.08 -20.40
C THR A 171 -19.07 -12.13 -20.31
N LEU A 172 -18.95 -11.05 -19.53
CA LEU A 172 -19.98 -10.00 -19.45
C LEU A 172 -20.29 -9.39 -20.82
N ALA A 173 -19.27 -9.04 -21.60
CA ALA A 173 -19.44 -8.52 -22.95
C ALA A 173 -20.08 -9.55 -23.91
N GLY A 174 -19.90 -10.85 -23.66
CA GLY A 174 -20.57 -11.94 -24.36
C GLY A 174 -22.07 -11.99 -24.03
N MET A 175 -22.44 -11.84 -22.76
CA MET A 175 -23.83 -11.85 -22.29
C MET A 175 -24.64 -10.70 -22.93
N PHE A 176 -24.12 -9.47 -22.90
CA PHE A 176 -24.81 -8.33 -23.53
C PHE A 176 -25.04 -8.53 -25.03
N ARG A 177 -24.04 -9.08 -25.73
CA ARG A 177 -24.16 -9.39 -27.17
C ARG A 177 -25.23 -10.45 -27.46
N GLN A 178 -25.39 -11.45 -26.60
CA GLN A 178 -26.46 -12.47 -26.75
C GLN A 178 -27.85 -11.86 -26.60
N GLU A 179 -28.00 -10.83 -25.77
CA GLU A 179 -29.25 -10.08 -25.59
C GLU A 179 -29.49 -9.03 -26.69
N ASN A 180 -28.59 -8.93 -27.70
CA ASN A 180 -28.60 -7.89 -28.72
C ASN A 180 -28.60 -6.47 -28.12
N ARG A 181 -27.85 -6.30 -27.02
CA ARG A 181 -27.65 -5.03 -26.30
C ARG A 181 -26.19 -4.63 -26.38
N ASP A 182 -25.95 -3.33 -26.49
CA ASP A 182 -24.59 -2.80 -26.33
C ASP A 182 -24.19 -2.87 -24.85
N PRO A 183 -22.99 -3.38 -24.52
CA PRO A 183 -22.52 -3.40 -23.15
C PRO A 183 -22.36 -1.96 -22.63
N PRO A 184 -22.56 -1.72 -21.32
CA PRO A 184 -22.28 -0.41 -20.77
C PRO A 184 -20.79 -0.11 -20.90
N ARG A 185 -20.44 1.17 -21.01
CA ARG A 185 -19.03 1.58 -21.14
C ARG A 185 -18.22 1.26 -19.89
N PHE A 186 -18.85 1.43 -18.73
CA PHE A 186 -18.26 1.23 -17.43
C PHE A 186 -19.13 0.30 -16.60
N MET A 187 -18.50 -0.35 -15.63
CA MET A 187 -19.17 -1.06 -14.55
C MET A 187 -18.89 -0.37 -13.24
N TYR A 188 -19.93 -0.11 -12.46
CA TYR A 188 -19.86 0.74 -11.27
C TYR A 188 -20.09 -0.06 -9.99
N ALA A 189 -19.45 0.39 -8.92
CA ALA A 189 -19.80 0.02 -7.57
C ALA A 189 -19.66 1.23 -6.65
N ALA A 190 -20.70 1.52 -5.88
CA ALA A 190 -20.71 2.49 -4.81
C ALA A 190 -20.89 1.77 -3.49
N ILE A 191 -20.24 2.26 -2.43
CA ILE A 191 -20.66 1.87 -1.09
C ILE A 191 -22.01 2.55 -0.87
N ALA A 192 -23.07 1.77 -0.63
CA ALA A 192 -24.43 2.29 -0.48
C ALA A 192 -24.61 3.17 0.78
N THR A 193 -23.58 3.21 1.63
CA THR A 193 -23.46 4.10 2.79
C THR A 193 -22.26 5.02 2.64
N ASP A 194 -22.20 6.08 3.45
CA ASP A 194 -21.01 6.94 3.56
C ASP A 194 -19.77 6.08 3.83
N VAL A 195 -18.65 6.38 3.17
CA VAL A 195 -17.36 5.70 3.36
C VAL A 195 -16.90 5.70 4.83
N CYS A 196 -17.28 6.73 5.59
CA CYS A 196 -17.06 6.79 7.04
C CYS A 196 -17.90 5.77 7.78
N ALA A 197 -19.17 5.57 7.39
CA ALA A 197 -20.03 4.56 7.99
C ALA A 197 -19.51 3.15 7.70
N ALA A 198 -19.10 2.87 6.45
CA ALA A 198 -18.48 1.60 6.10
C ALA A 198 -17.14 1.37 6.82
N SER A 199 -16.31 2.41 6.96
CA SER A 199 -15.07 2.34 7.74
C SER A 199 -15.35 2.04 9.22
N ALA A 200 -16.38 2.66 9.80
CA ALA A 200 -16.81 2.35 11.17
C ALA A 200 -17.25 0.88 11.30
N GLN A 201 -18.08 0.38 10.40
CA GLN A 201 -18.49 -1.03 10.39
C GLN A 201 -17.27 -1.96 10.31
N ARG A 202 -16.29 -1.62 9.46
CA ARG A 202 -15.07 -2.41 9.31
C ARG A 202 -14.22 -2.45 10.58
N ILE A 203 -14.05 -1.31 11.23
CA ILE A 203 -13.30 -1.23 12.50
C ILE A 203 -14.05 -1.98 13.61
N GLN A 204 -15.38 -1.88 13.65
CA GLN A 204 -16.19 -2.62 14.61
C GLN A 204 -16.04 -4.14 14.43
N ALA A 205 -15.97 -4.63 13.18
CA ALA A 205 -15.67 -6.03 12.90
C ALA A 205 -14.27 -6.42 13.41
N GLU A 206 -13.26 -5.57 13.20
CA GLU A 206 -11.90 -5.83 13.69
C GLU A 206 -11.84 -5.94 15.22
N ILE A 207 -12.51 -5.02 15.92
CA ILE A 207 -12.63 -5.04 17.38
C ILE A 207 -13.29 -6.35 17.87
N ARG A 208 -14.35 -6.82 17.18
CA ARG A 208 -15.03 -8.07 17.54
C ARG A 208 -14.13 -9.29 17.38
N ASP A 209 -13.41 -9.39 16.25
CA ASP A 209 -12.48 -10.50 16.02
C ASP A 209 -11.33 -10.51 17.04
N LEU A 210 -10.86 -9.32 17.41
CA LEU A 210 -9.88 -9.10 18.47
C LEU A 210 -10.34 -9.62 19.83
N GLN A 211 -11.55 -9.23 20.22
CA GLN A 211 -12.15 -9.64 21.49
C GLN A 211 -12.47 -11.13 21.52
N ALA A 212 -12.84 -11.72 20.38
CA ALA A 212 -13.11 -13.14 20.24
C ALA A 212 -11.84 -14.02 20.24
N GLY A 213 -10.65 -13.41 20.29
CA GLY A 213 -9.40 -14.17 20.32
C GLY A 213 -9.12 -14.92 19.01
N LYS A 214 -9.71 -14.52 17.88
CA LYS A 214 -9.45 -15.12 16.55
C LYS A 214 -8.05 -14.76 15.99
N TYR A 215 -7.06 -14.61 16.88
CA TYR A 215 -5.69 -14.24 16.56
C TYR A 215 -4.81 -15.49 16.55
N ASP A 216 -4.67 -16.09 15.38
CA ASP A 216 -3.49 -16.88 15.01
C ASP A 216 -2.62 -16.02 14.08
N LEU A 217 -1.87 -15.08 14.66
CA LEU A 217 -0.76 -14.43 13.97
C LEU A 217 0.53 -14.76 14.72
N PRO A 218 1.60 -15.19 14.02
CA PRO A 218 2.89 -15.42 14.66
C PRO A 218 3.34 -14.12 15.33
N ARG A 219 3.72 -14.22 16.61
CA ARG A 219 4.03 -13.09 17.51
C ARG A 219 5.20 -12.19 17.07
N ASP A 220 5.85 -12.50 15.94
CA ASP A 220 7.12 -11.88 15.53
C ASP A 220 6.98 -10.81 14.43
N VAL A 221 5.77 -10.40 14.06
CA VAL A 221 5.59 -9.18 13.25
C VAL A 221 5.65 -7.98 14.18
N ILE A 222 6.88 -7.53 14.49
CA ILE A 222 7.11 -6.24 15.14
C ILE A 222 6.61 -5.16 14.17
N LEU A 223 5.48 -4.53 14.48
CA LEU A 223 5.04 -3.30 13.83
C LEU A 223 6.06 -2.19 14.17
N PRO A 224 6.80 -1.64 13.19
CA PRO A 224 7.75 -0.58 13.48
C PRO A 224 7.01 0.77 13.50
N GLY A 225 6.66 1.23 14.70
CA GLY A 225 6.32 2.63 14.94
C GLY A 225 4.95 2.89 15.56
N SER A 226 4.72 2.41 16.79
CA SER A 226 3.81 3.13 17.70
C SER A 226 4.49 4.43 18.13
N ALA A 227 4.52 5.43 17.24
CA ALA A 227 4.83 6.79 17.66
C ALA A 227 3.59 7.30 18.40
N THR A 228 3.67 7.32 19.72
CA THR A 228 2.73 8.04 20.57
C THR A 228 2.66 9.49 20.06
N LEU A 229 1.50 9.92 19.55
CA LEU A 229 1.21 11.33 19.36
C LEU A 229 1.21 11.96 20.76
N GLN A 230 2.32 12.58 21.16
CA GLN A 230 2.36 13.36 22.39
C GLN A 230 1.56 14.66 22.18
N PRO A 231 0.74 15.09 23.15
CA PRO A 231 0.13 16.40 23.09
C PRO A 231 1.22 17.47 23.21
N LEU A 232 1.13 18.53 22.40
CA LEU A 232 1.98 19.71 22.51
C LEU A 232 1.98 20.20 23.97
N LYS A 233 3.15 20.15 24.62
CA LYS A 233 3.41 20.92 25.85
C LYS A 233 4.46 21.98 25.56
N GLN A 234 4.12 23.18 26.00
CA GLN A 234 4.88 24.42 25.93
C GLN A 234 6.23 24.31 26.65
N ASP A 235 7.18 25.09 26.14
CA ASP A 235 8.57 25.23 26.57
C ASP A 235 8.75 25.54 28.06
N GLY A 236 9.85 25.04 28.62
CA GLY A 236 10.33 25.49 29.93
C GLY A 236 11.53 24.73 30.50
N ALA A 237 12.73 25.25 30.21
CA ALA A 237 13.95 25.24 31.02
C ALA A 237 14.81 23.96 31.18
N ALA A 238 16.10 24.17 30.93
CA ALA A 238 17.22 23.25 30.92
C ALA A 238 17.74 22.88 32.32
N THR A 239 18.36 21.70 32.46
CA THR A 239 19.61 21.55 33.22
C THR A 239 20.43 20.32 32.75
N VAL A 240 21.74 20.46 32.91
CA VAL A 240 22.87 19.69 32.36
C VAL A 240 23.21 18.43 33.19
N ALA A 241 23.85 17.46 32.52
CA ALA A 241 24.38 16.13 32.93
C ALA A 241 25.51 16.16 34.02
N PRO A 242 26.30 15.09 34.37
CA PRO A 242 26.50 13.76 33.77
C PRO A 242 26.79 12.60 34.82
N PRO A 243 27.69 11.59 34.61
CA PRO A 243 27.34 10.19 34.34
C PRO A 243 27.95 9.16 35.33
N GLY A 244 27.60 7.87 35.21
CA GLY A 244 28.43 6.81 35.80
C GLY A 244 27.82 5.41 35.78
N GLY A 245 28.64 4.42 35.43
CA GLY A 245 28.49 3.05 35.96
C GLY A 245 28.32 1.94 34.93
N SER A 246 29.45 1.37 34.49
CA SER A 246 29.57 0.02 33.93
C SER A 246 29.10 -1.05 34.91
N ALA A 247 28.44 -2.11 34.46
CA ALA A 247 28.74 -3.48 34.91
C ALA A 247 28.11 -4.56 34.01
N ASP A 248 29.01 -5.46 33.66
CA ASP A 248 28.95 -6.80 33.10
C ASP A 248 27.91 -7.75 33.72
N GLY A 249 27.51 -8.79 32.98
CA GLY A 249 26.55 -9.78 33.49
C GLY A 249 26.08 -10.83 32.48
N SER A 250 27.01 -11.66 31.99
CA SER A 250 26.73 -12.88 31.23
C SER A 250 25.81 -13.87 31.99
N ARG A 251 24.80 -14.43 31.31
CA ARG A 251 24.32 -15.80 31.58
C ARG A 251 23.70 -16.44 30.33
N LYS A 252 24.23 -17.59 29.94
CA LYS A 252 23.79 -18.45 28.84
C LYS A 252 22.79 -19.54 29.32
N THR A 253 22.15 -20.10 28.29
CA THR A 253 21.63 -21.46 28.06
C THR A 253 20.19 -21.82 28.43
N GLY A 254 19.47 -22.26 27.40
CA GLY A 254 18.21 -23.01 27.44
C GLY A 254 17.53 -23.00 26.06
N GLY A 255 18.17 -23.61 25.05
CA GLY A 255 17.71 -23.60 23.67
C GLY A 255 16.73 -24.73 23.35
N GLU A 256 15.58 -24.36 22.77
CA GLU A 256 14.83 -25.20 21.83
C GLU A 256 15.26 -24.77 20.43
N GLU A 257 15.92 -25.67 19.70
CA GLU A 257 16.22 -25.48 18.27
C GLU A 257 14.93 -25.61 17.45
N THR A 258 14.17 -24.52 17.37
CA THR A 258 13.31 -24.30 16.21
C THR A 258 14.20 -24.15 14.99
N ILE A 259 14.12 -25.13 14.08
CA ILE A 259 14.73 -25.07 12.76
C ILE A 259 14.29 -23.76 12.11
N ALA A 260 15.17 -22.77 12.09
CA ALA A 260 14.90 -21.47 11.51
C ALA A 260 14.67 -21.67 10.01
N ASP A 261 13.48 -21.30 9.53
CA ASP A 261 13.15 -21.31 8.11
C ASP A 261 14.28 -20.69 7.28
N PRO A 262 14.69 -21.31 6.17
CA PRO A 262 15.78 -20.81 5.34
C PRO A 262 15.38 -19.47 4.71
N TRP A 263 15.81 -18.39 5.34
CA TRP A 263 15.70 -17.04 4.78
C TRP A 263 16.91 -16.76 3.88
N PRO A 264 16.71 -16.30 2.63
CA PRO A 264 15.44 -16.00 1.95
C PRO A 264 14.73 -17.23 1.35
N PRO A 265 13.39 -17.18 1.20
CA PRO A 265 12.57 -18.30 0.70
C PRO A 265 12.76 -18.59 -0.80
N ASP A 266 13.16 -17.60 -1.61
CA ASP A 266 13.38 -17.76 -3.05
C ASP A 266 14.53 -16.86 -3.58
N GLU A 267 14.73 -16.83 -4.91
CA GLU A 267 15.81 -16.05 -5.55
C GLU A 267 15.50 -14.55 -5.72
N GLY A 268 14.28 -14.12 -5.41
CA GLY A 268 13.80 -12.74 -5.48
C GLY A 268 14.43 -11.81 -4.43
N TRP A 269 13.98 -10.55 -4.45
CA TRP A 269 14.35 -9.58 -3.42
C TRP A 269 13.50 -9.79 -2.17
N HIS A 270 14.16 -9.83 -1.02
CA HIS A 270 13.55 -10.01 0.28
C HIS A 270 14.12 -9.01 1.26
N PHE A 271 13.29 -8.49 2.16
CA PHE A 271 13.68 -7.48 3.13
C PHE A 271 13.12 -7.82 4.52
N ARG A 272 13.99 -7.87 5.53
CA ARG A 272 13.63 -8.15 6.92
C ARG A 272 14.42 -7.23 7.85
N GLY A 273 13.74 -6.25 8.45
CA GLY A 273 14.37 -5.26 9.33
C GLY A 273 15.50 -4.49 8.62
N ALA A 274 16.73 -4.61 9.13
CA ALA A 274 17.93 -4.01 8.55
C ALA A 274 18.66 -4.92 7.54
N THR A 275 18.12 -6.10 7.26
CA THR A 275 18.72 -7.11 6.38
C THR A 275 17.94 -7.20 5.07
N PHE A 276 18.65 -7.29 3.95
CA PHE A 276 18.09 -7.63 2.65
C PHE A 276 18.65 -8.96 2.16
N ALA A 277 17.95 -9.60 1.23
CA ALA A 277 18.45 -10.76 0.52
C ALA A 277 18.05 -10.72 -0.95
N PHE A 278 18.93 -11.17 -1.83
CA PHE A 278 18.65 -11.36 -3.24
C PHE A 278 19.48 -12.53 -3.77
N ARG A 279 18.85 -13.48 -4.49
CA ARG A 279 19.49 -14.73 -4.95
C ARG A 279 20.27 -15.47 -3.87
N LYS A 280 19.65 -15.63 -2.70
CA LYS A 280 20.23 -16.31 -1.51
C LYS A 280 21.48 -15.65 -0.91
N ARG A 281 21.84 -14.43 -1.35
CA ARG A 281 22.88 -13.61 -0.73
C ARG A 281 22.23 -12.57 0.16
N THR A 282 22.76 -12.40 1.36
CA THR A 282 22.24 -11.47 2.35
C THR A 282 23.21 -10.31 2.56
N GLY A 283 22.66 -9.16 2.93
CA GLY A 283 23.43 -7.98 3.33
C GLY A 283 22.66 -7.15 4.33
N ARG A 284 23.34 -6.22 4.99
CA ARG A 284 22.75 -5.35 6.02
C ARG A 284 23.01 -3.89 5.68
N VAL A 285 22.01 -3.05 5.86
CA VAL A 285 22.09 -1.60 5.72
C VAL A 285 21.25 -0.91 6.80
N GLY A 286 21.56 0.33 7.11
CA GLY A 286 20.83 1.21 7.99
C GLY A 286 19.43 1.53 7.47
N ARG A 287 18.59 2.12 8.32
CA ARG A 287 17.16 2.36 8.05
C ARG A 287 16.92 3.16 6.76
N ASN A 288 17.70 4.21 6.54
CA ASN A 288 17.55 5.11 5.40
C ASN A 288 17.99 4.43 4.09
N ALA A 289 19.15 3.76 4.11
CA ALA A 289 19.64 2.95 3.01
C ALA A 289 18.70 1.79 2.67
N MET A 290 18.11 1.15 3.68
CA MET A 290 17.11 0.09 3.47
C MET A 290 15.87 0.63 2.76
N ARG A 291 15.35 1.78 3.20
CA ARG A 291 14.18 2.41 2.58
C ARG A 291 14.44 2.77 1.12
N LEU A 292 15.61 3.34 0.82
CA LEU A 292 16.00 3.68 -0.54
C LEU A 292 16.22 2.43 -1.41
N LEU A 293 16.94 1.42 -0.89
CA LEU A 293 17.17 0.16 -1.60
C LEU A 293 15.85 -0.54 -1.95
N ARG A 294 14.92 -0.63 -1.00
CA ARG A 294 13.57 -1.16 -1.25
C ARG A 294 12.87 -0.39 -2.36
N THR A 295 12.92 0.95 -2.31
CA THR A 295 12.27 1.79 -3.33
C THR A 295 12.85 1.58 -4.73
N PHE A 296 14.18 1.42 -4.86
CA PHE A 296 14.79 1.08 -6.15
C PHE A 296 14.29 -0.26 -6.71
N VAL A 297 14.13 -1.25 -5.83
CA VAL A 297 13.67 -2.59 -6.20
C VAL A 297 12.19 -2.59 -6.57
N ASP A 298 11.35 -1.90 -5.80
CA ASP A 298 9.90 -1.93 -5.98
C ASP A 298 9.47 -1.16 -7.23
N ARG A 299 10.09 0.00 -7.50
CA ARG A 299 9.69 0.87 -8.61
C ARG A 299 10.32 0.52 -9.96
N TYR A 300 11.34 -0.35 -9.99
CA TYR A 300 12.07 -0.75 -11.21
C TYR A 300 12.47 0.41 -12.14
N ARG A 301 12.71 1.62 -11.59
CA ARG A 301 13.05 2.81 -12.37
C ARG A 301 14.14 3.64 -11.74
N ARG A 302 14.66 4.57 -12.54
CA ARG A 302 15.63 5.58 -12.12
C ARG A 302 14.95 6.61 -11.22
N LEU A 303 15.61 6.96 -10.12
CA LEU A 303 15.15 7.98 -9.17
C LEU A 303 16.05 9.20 -9.24
N SER A 304 15.44 10.37 -9.36
CA SER A 304 16.11 11.66 -9.23
C SER A 304 16.52 11.93 -7.78
N LYS A 305 17.39 12.92 -7.60
CA LYS A 305 17.87 13.36 -6.29
C LYS A 305 16.72 13.79 -5.36
N ASP A 306 15.74 14.53 -5.89
CA ASP A 306 14.59 14.99 -5.12
C ASP A 306 13.66 13.85 -4.74
N GLU A 307 13.45 12.87 -5.63
CA GLU A 307 12.71 11.66 -5.28
C GLU A 307 13.43 10.87 -4.18
N ILE A 308 14.76 10.76 -4.22
CA ILE A 308 15.55 10.11 -3.16
C ILE A 308 15.37 10.87 -1.83
N LYS A 309 15.41 12.20 -1.86
CA LYS A 309 15.19 13.03 -0.67
C LYS A 309 13.82 12.79 -0.07
N GLN A 310 12.77 12.83 -0.90
CA GLN A 310 11.39 12.61 -0.49
C GLN A 310 11.17 11.21 0.10
N VAL A 311 11.73 10.18 -0.55
CA VAL A 311 11.62 8.78 -0.11
C VAL A 311 12.27 8.57 1.25
N VAL A 312 13.47 9.11 1.46
CA VAL A 312 14.26 8.78 2.65
C VAL A 312 13.94 9.70 3.83
N TRP A 313 13.68 10.99 3.60
CA TRP A 313 13.59 11.99 4.67
C TRP A 313 12.28 12.79 4.74
N SER A 314 11.36 12.62 3.79
CA SER A 314 9.96 13.12 3.79
C SER A 314 9.69 14.63 3.95
N ASP A 315 10.53 15.44 4.61
CA ASP A 315 10.33 16.91 4.70
C ASP A 315 11.52 17.72 5.30
N SER A 316 12.71 17.13 5.45
CA SER A 316 13.86 17.86 6.02
C SER A 316 14.76 18.51 4.96
N LEU A 317 15.46 19.59 5.33
CA LEU A 317 16.61 20.13 4.59
C LEU A 317 17.74 19.08 4.56
N VAL A 318 17.72 18.20 3.55
CA VAL A 318 18.73 17.16 3.34
C VAL A 318 19.86 17.69 2.48
N THR A 319 21.09 17.54 2.95
CA THR A 319 22.28 17.92 2.18
C THR A 319 22.65 16.85 1.16
N ASP A 320 23.31 17.25 0.09
CA ASP A 320 23.84 16.35 -0.94
C ASP A 320 24.73 15.25 -0.36
N GLU A 321 25.47 15.60 0.69
CA GLU A 321 26.37 14.69 1.38
C GLU A 321 25.62 13.55 2.06
N GLN A 322 24.44 13.84 2.64
CA GLN A 322 23.58 12.80 3.23
C GLN A 322 23.03 11.86 2.17
N VAL A 323 22.61 12.39 1.01
CA VAL A 323 22.15 11.57 -0.12
C VAL A 323 23.28 10.66 -0.60
N ARG A 324 24.48 11.20 -0.78
CA ARG A 324 25.67 10.42 -1.17
C ARG A 324 26.03 9.37 -0.14
N GLY A 325 25.96 9.68 1.15
CA GLY A 325 26.22 8.74 2.23
C GLY A 325 25.29 7.53 2.19
N VAL A 326 23.99 7.75 2.03
CA VAL A 326 23.00 6.67 1.91
C VAL A 326 23.23 5.83 0.65
N LEU A 327 23.50 6.46 -0.49
CA LEU A 327 23.81 5.75 -1.74
C LEU A 327 25.10 4.91 -1.62
N GLN A 328 26.12 5.45 -0.95
CA GLN A 328 27.39 4.74 -0.74
C GLN A 328 27.20 3.53 0.17
N GLU A 329 26.43 3.67 1.25
CA GLU A 329 26.09 2.57 2.15
C GLU A 329 25.43 1.40 1.39
N ILE A 330 24.47 1.69 0.50
CA ILE A 330 23.84 0.68 -0.34
C ILE A 330 24.88 0.01 -1.26
N ARG A 331 25.74 0.82 -1.92
CA ARG A 331 26.77 0.28 -2.82
C ARG A 331 27.70 -0.68 -2.09
N ASP A 332 28.14 -0.32 -0.90
CA ASP A 332 29.10 -1.13 -0.14
C ASP A 332 28.45 -2.42 0.36
N ALA A 333 27.22 -2.37 0.83
CA ALA A 333 26.49 -3.57 1.23
C ALA A 333 26.22 -4.52 0.05
N LEU A 334 25.86 -3.99 -1.12
CA LEU A 334 25.68 -4.80 -2.33
C LEU A 334 27.00 -5.37 -2.84
N ARG A 335 28.09 -4.59 -2.86
CA ARG A 335 29.43 -5.09 -3.22
C ARG A 335 29.86 -6.22 -2.30
N GLN A 336 29.64 -6.06 -1.00
CA GLN A 336 29.98 -7.08 -0.01
C GLN A 336 29.15 -8.36 -0.21
N ALA A 337 27.83 -8.24 -0.34
CA ALA A 337 26.95 -9.39 -0.52
C ALA A 337 27.24 -10.14 -1.85
N PHE A 338 27.55 -9.42 -2.92
CA PHE A 338 27.72 -9.98 -4.27
C PHE A 338 29.18 -10.21 -4.68
N GLY A 339 30.16 -9.83 -3.84
CA GLY A 339 31.58 -9.96 -4.15
C GLY A 339 32.03 -9.07 -5.32
N LEU A 340 31.41 -7.90 -5.49
CA LEU A 340 31.67 -7.01 -6.62
C LEU A 340 32.93 -6.16 -6.33
N ARG A 341 34.02 -6.40 -7.07
CA ARG A 341 35.27 -5.61 -6.93
C ARG A 341 35.31 -4.49 -7.96
N GLY A 342 35.32 -3.24 -7.50
CA GLY A 342 35.41 -2.05 -8.37
C GLY A 342 34.16 -1.73 -9.19
N GLN A 343 33.13 -2.58 -9.16
CA GLN A 343 31.88 -2.35 -9.88
C GLN A 343 30.93 -1.47 -9.05
N ASN A 344 30.06 -0.74 -9.74
CA ASN A 344 29.08 0.15 -9.12
C ASN A 344 27.66 -0.43 -9.26
N PRO A 345 27.12 -1.12 -8.23
CA PRO A 345 25.78 -1.71 -8.29
C PRO A 345 24.66 -0.67 -8.24
N VAL A 346 24.98 0.60 -7.92
CA VAL A 346 24.04 1.73 -7.96
C VAL A 346 24.65 2.84 -8.84
N PRO A 347 24.66 2.65 -10.17
CA PRO A 347 25.15 3.65 -11.12
C PRO A 347 24.31 4.92 -11.09
N HIS A 348 24.80 5.94 -11.80
CA HIS A 348 24.06 7.17 -12.02
C HIS A 348 24.28 7.69 -13.44
N ASP A 349 23.27 8.38 -13.95
CA ASP A 349 23.34 9.18 -15.17
C ASP A 349 23.16 10.66 -14.79
N GLY A 350 23.82 11.56 -15.52
CA GLY A 350 23.73 13.01 -15.29
C GLY A 350 24.58 13.53 -14.12
N TRP A 351 24.48 14.85 -13.90
CA TRP A 351 25.23 15.59 -12.88
C TRP A 351 24.32 16.58 -12.15
N GLY A 352 24.69 16.95 -10.92
CA GLY A 352 23.96 17.94 -10.12
C GLY A 352 22.52 17.51 -9.83
N GLU A 353 21.57 18.42 -10.06
CA GLU A 353 20.13 18.17 -9.82
C GLU A 353 19.49 17.22 -10.84
N GLN A 354 20.10 17.05 -12.02
CA GLN A 354 19.60 16.13 -13.06
C GLN A 354 20.09 14.69 -12.86
N ALA A 355 20.90 14.44 -11.82
CA ALA A 355 21.43 13.11 -11.57
C ALA A 355 20.30 12.14 -11.18
N VAL A 356 20.34 10.95 -11.78
CA VAL A 356 19.40 9.87 -11.50
C VAL A 356 20.14 8.57 -11.19
N TRP A 357 19.63 7.79 -10.23
CA TRP A 357 20.24 6.54 -9.76
C TRP A 357 19.29 5.37 -9.91
N TRP A 358 19.82 4.16 -10.03
CA TRP A 358 19.04 2.91 -10.02
C TRP A 358 19.90 1.74 -9.53
N VAL A 359 19.29 0.61 -9.20
CA VAL A 359 20.01 -0.65 -8.90
C VAL A 359 20.19 -1.45 -10.18
N ASP A 360 21.43 -1.76 -10.53
CA ASP A 360 21.75 -2.57 -11.71
C ASP A 360 21.57 -4.07 -11.42
N LYS A 361 20.38 -4.59 -11.71
CA LYS A 361 20.04 -6.00 -11.49
C LYS A 361 20.88 -6.96 -12.36
N ASP A 362 21.27 -6.54 -13.57
CA ASP A 362 22.08 -7.37 -14.46
C ASP A 362 23.49 -7.56 -13.89
N MET A 363 24.04 -6.51 -13.28
CA MET A 363 25.31 -6.59 -12.57
C MET A 363 25.24 -7.55 -11.38
N LEU A 364 24.16 -7.51 -10.60
CA LEU A 364 23.95 -8.38 -9.44
C LEU A 364 23.72 -9.86 -9.83
N THR A 365 23.24 -10.13 -11.05
CA THR A 365 22.94 -11.49 -11.53
C THR A 365 24.12 -12.15 -12.23
N LYS A 366 24.95 -11.39 -12.95
CA LYS A 366 26.09 -11.92 -13.74
C LYS A 366 27.22 -12.52 -12.88
N THR A 367 27.43 -12.02 -11.66
CA THR A 367 28.49 -12.48 -10.76
C THR A 367 28.26 -13.87 -10.14
N GLY A 368 27.06 -14.44 -10.27
CA GLY A 368 26.76 -15.82 -9.85
C GLY A 368 27.31 -16.91 -10.77
N ASN A 369 27.52 -16.62 -12.06
CA ASN A 369 27.91 -17.63 -13.06
C ASN A 369 29.43 -17.82 -13.19
N ALA A 370 30.25 -16.84 -12.75
CA ALA A 370 31.71 -16.97 -12.80
C ALA A 370 32.26 -17.93 -11.74
N ALA A 371 31.62 -18.03 -10.56
CA ALA A 371 32.08 -18.90 -9.47
C ALA A 371 31.80 -20.40 -9.69
N ARG A 372 30.85 -20.77 -10.57
CA ARG A 372 30.47 -22.18 -10.82
C ARG A 372 31.30 -22.89 -11.91
N LYS A 373 32.12 -22.18 -12.69
CA LYS A 373 33.00 -22.80 -13.71
C LYS A 373 34.37 -23.27 -13.18
N GLY A 374 34.63 -23.16 -11.86
CA GLY A 374 35.94 -23.41 -11.24
C GLY A 374 36.14 -24.73 -10.49
N THR A 375 35.18 -25.66 -10.51
CA THR A 375 35.32 -26.98 -9.82
C THR A 375 34.77 -28.10 -10.69
N ARG A 376 35.52 -28.42 -11.74
CA ARG A 376 35.65 -29.78 -12.30
C ARG A 376 37.10 -29.95 -12.74
N LYS A 377 37.92 -30.48 -11.85
CA LYS A 377 39.10 -31.28 -12.18
C LYS A 377 39.03 -32.54 -11.34
#